data_AF-A0A382XSZ5-F1
#
_entry.id   AF-A0A382XSZ5-F1
#
_cell.length_a   1.000
_cell.length_b   1.000
_cell.length_c   1.000
_cell.angle_alpha   90.00
_cell.angle_beta   90.00
_cell.angle_gamma   90.00
#
_symmetry.space_group_name_H-M   'P 1'
#
loop_
_entity.id
_entity.type
_entity.pdbx_description
1 polymer ?
#
loop_
_entity_poly.entity_id
_entity_poly.type
_entity_poly.pdbx_seq_one_letter_code
_entity_poly.pdbx_strand_id
1 'polypeptide(L)'
;HMECTALDILKDENGKVAGVVCMYRETGEFIIFKTKSLILATGGGGKAWEVTSNSWEYTGDGYAMAYESGAELMDLEFNQFHPTGMVWPPSVRGILVTEGVRGEGGILKNSEGTRFMFDYIPEKFKNETADTEEEAARWLAGDKDARRPPELLTRDVVARAINAEVKAGRGSKHGGAYLDIATRRSAEDIKKKLPSMYHQFKVLAELDITKEPMEVGPTCHYFMGGIRVEADTTMSTVDGLFACGECAAGMHGANRLGGNSLSDLLVF
;
A
#
# COMPACT_ATOMS: atom_id res chain seq x y z
N HIS A 1 17.45 -3.76 23.20
CA HIS A 1 16.96 -4.81 22.29
C HIS A 1 18.08 -5.03 21.30
N MET A 2 18.67 -6.23 21.20
CA MET A 2 19.68 -6.48 20.17
C MET A 2 18.98 -6.71 18.84
N GLU A 3 19.35 -5.92 17.82
CA GLU A 3 18.85 -6.12 16.46
C GLU A 3 19.55 -7.31 15.78
N CYS A 4 18.77 -8.20 15.18
CA CYS A 4 19.26 -9.43 14.55
C CYS A 4 18.62 -9.59 13.16
N THR A 5 19.45 -9.88 12.16
CA THR A 5 19.02 -10.06 10.77
C THR A 5 19.24 -11.52 10.37
N ALA A 6 18.20 -12.18 9.88
CA ALA A 6 18.31 -13.50 9.28
C ALA A 6 19.00 -13.39 7.91
N LEU A 7 19.87 -14.35 7.60
CA LEU A 7 20.70 -14.35 6.41
C LEU A 7 20.40 -15.54 5.49
N ASP A 8 20.20 -16.74 6.06
CA ASP A 8 19.94 -17.95 5.28
C ASP A 8 19.25 -19.03 6.12
N ILE A 9 18.47 -19.88 5.47
CA ILE A 9 17.73 -20.99 6.08
C ILE A 9 18.57 -22.26 6.02
N LEU A 10 18.80 -22.87 7.18
CA LEU A 10 19.50 -24.15 7.28
C LEU A 10 18.51 -25.30 7.06
N LYS A 11 18.89 -26.26 6.24
CA LYS A 11 18.13 -27.50 5.99
C LYS A 11 18.90 -28.74 6.43
N ASP A 12 18.18 -29.79 6.80
CA ASP A 12 18.76 -31.10 7.06
C ASP A 12 19.02 -31.89 5.77
N GLU A 13 19.53 -33.12 5.91
CA GLU A 13 19.85 -34.02 4.80
C GLU A 13 18.62 -34.41 3.95
N ASN A 14 17.40 -34.26 4.49
CA ASN A 14 16.14 -34.52 3.79
C ASN A 14 15.55 -33.25 3.17
N GLY A 15 16.22 -32.10 3.29
CA GLY A 15 15.74 -30.82 2.78
C GLY A 15 14.72 -30.12 3.67
N LYS A 16 14.49 -30.60 4.90
CA LYS A 16 13.59 -29.98 5.88
C LYS A 16 14.31 -28.87 6.64
N VAL A 17 13.58 -27.83 7.07
CA VAL A 17 14.13 -26.78 7.96
C VAL A 17 14.78 -27.38 9.22
N ALA A 18 16.02 -26.96 9.46
CA ALA A 18 16.84 -27.32 10.62
C ALA A 18 17.31 -26.09 11.42
N GLY A 19 17.14 -24.88 10.89
CA GLY A 19 17.52 -23.65 11.55
C GLY A 19 17.58 -22.44 10.64
N VAL A 20 18.13 -21.35 11.17
CA VAL A 20 18.43 -20.12 10.42
C VAL A 20 19.76 -19.56 10.90
N VAL A 21 20.57 -19.07 9.97
CA VAL A 21 21.79 -18.30 10.25
C VAL A 21 21.39 -16.84 10.32
N CYS A 22 21.79 -16.16 11.39
CA CYS A 22 21.55 -14.74 11.58
C CYS A 22 22.84 -14.01 11.96
N MET A 23 22.79 -12.69 11.90
CA MET A 23 23.85 -11.80 12.37
C MET A 23 23.27 -10.74 13.31
N TYR A 24 23.92 -10.51 14.44
CA TYR A 24 23.63 -9.35 15.28
C TYR A 24 24.16 -8.09 14.60
N ARG A 25 23.28 -7.13 14.32
CA ARG A 25 23.63 -5.93 13.54
C ARG A 25 24.65 -5.04 14.26
N GLU A 26 24.59 -5.01 15.58
CA GLU A 26 25.47 -4.18 16.43
C GLU A 26 26.90 -4.69 16.48
N THR A 27 27.09 -6.01 16.54
CA THR A 27 28.40 -6.64 16.75
C THR A 27 28.98 -7.28 15.49
N GLY A 28 28.14 -7.58 14.49
CA GLY A 28 28.50 -8.40 13.33
C GLY A 28 28.69 -9.88 13.66
N GLU A 29 28.40 -10.31 14.88
CA GLU A 29 28.55 -11.71 15.28
C GLU A 29 27.46 -12.58 14.65
N PHE A 30 27.86 -13.72 14.11
CA PHE A 30 26.95 -14.72 13.59
C PHE A 30 26.37 -15.59 14.71
N ILE A 31 25.10 -15.93 14.57
CA ILE A 31 24.40 -16.85 15.46
C ILE A 31 23.57 -17.83 14.63
N ILE A 32 23.47 -19.07 15.11
CA ILE A 32 22.60 -20.08 14.51
C ILE A 32 21.46 -20.37 15.48
N PHE A 33 20.23 -20.17 15.02
CA PHE A 33 19.05 -20.64 15.73
C PHE A 33 18.63 -21.99 15.15
N LYS A 34 18.86 -23.07 15.90
CA LYS A 34 18.38 -24.41 15.52
C LYS A 34 16.90 -24.53 15.82
N THR A 35 16.11 -24.94 14.83
CA THR A 35 14.67 -25.13 14.98
C THR A 35 14.17 -26.20 14.02
N LYS A 36 13.05 -26.84 14.37
CA LYS A 36 12.34 -27.78 13.49
C LYS A 36 11.33 -27.08 12.56
N SER A 37 10.98 -25.85 12.91
CA SER A 37 10.01 -25.03 12.18
C SER A 37 10.45 -23.56 12.19
N LEU A 38 10.34 -22.90 11.05
CA LEU A 38 10.63 -21.47 10.86
C LEU A 38 9.41 -20.79 10.25
N ILE A 39 8.99 -19.66 10.82
CA ILE A 39 7.89 -18.85 10.31
C ILE A 39 8.46 -17.53 9.82
N LEU A 40 8.24 -17.20 8.55
CA LEU A 40 8.61 -15.91 7.97
C LEU A 40 7.41 -14.96 8.06
N ALA A 41 7.64 -13.78 8.64
CA ALA A 41 6.70 -12.67 8.73
C ALA A 41 7.41 -11.36 8.39
N THR A 42 8.18 -11.39 7.30
CA THR A 42 9.22 -10.37 6.99
C THR A 42 8.70 -9.14 6.24
N GLY A 43 7.40 -9.08 5.95
CA GLY A 43 6.81 -8.00 5.17
C GLY A 43 7.06 -8.13 3.66
N GLY A 44 6.79 -7.05 2.93
CA GLY A 44 6.88 -7.02 1.46
C GLY A 44 8.23 -6.59 0.89
N GLY A 45 8.31 -6.53 -0.44
CA GLY A 45 9.49 -6.13 -1.21
C GLY A 45 9.44 -4.68 -1.74
N GLY A 46 8.76 -3.79 -1.01
CA GLY A 46 8.48 -2.40 -1.41
C GLY A 46 9.66 -1.62 -2.00
N LYS A 47 10.87 -1.86 -1.51
CA LYS A 47 12.09 -1.16 -1.92
C LYS A 47 12.65 -1.61 -3.27
N ALA A 48 12.03 -2.58 -3.92
CA ALA A 48 12.25 -2.84 -5.35
C ALA A 48 11.74 -1.69 -6.25
N TRP A 49 10.89 -0.79 -5.71
CA TRP A 49 10.37 0.38 -6.42
C TRP A 49 11.06 1.67 -5.96
N GLU A 50 11.39 2.56 -6.91
CA GLU A 50 11.98 3.88 -6.63
C GLU A 50 11.08 4.71 -5.70
N VAL A 51 9.77 4.67 -5.93
CA VAL A 51 8.77 5.37 -5.12
C VAL A 51 7.85 4.34 -4.46
N THR A 52 8.00 4.21 -3.14
CA THR A 52 7.22 3.32 -2.30
C THR A 52 6.80 4.02 -1.01
N SER A 53 5.63 3.63 -0.49
CA SER A 53 5.17 4.01 0.84
C SER A 53 5.72 3.10 1.95
N ASN A 54 6.39 2.01 1.58
CA ASN A 54 6.95 1.07 2.53
C ASN A 54 8.19 1.63 3.23
N SER A 55 8.43 1.14 4.45
CA SER A 55 9.61 1.49 5.24
C SER A 55 10.90 1.02 4.58
N TRP A 56 12.05 1.52 5.08
CA TRP A 56 13.38 1.17 4.58
C TRP A 56 13.72 -0.32 4.71
N GLU A 57 13.05 -1.05 5.61
CA GLU A 57 13.28 -2.48 5.84
C GLU A 57 12.50 -3.40 4.87
N TYR A 58 11.67 -2.88 3.97
CA TYR A 58 10.87 -3.69 3.04
C TYR A 58 11.68 -4.09 1.80
N THR A 59 12.74 -4.86 2.02
CA THR A 59 13.75 -5.24 1.01
C THR A 59 13.49 -6.62 0.40
N GLY A 60 12.50 -7.37 0.88
CA GLY A 60 12.14 -8.69 0.34
C GLY A 60 13.09 -9.81 0.79
N ASP A 61 13.84 -9.62 1.88
CA ASP A 61 14.84 -10.59 2.35
C ASP A 61 14.24 -11.98 2.61
N GLY A 62 13.03 -12.05 3.17
CA GLY A 62 12.34 -13.32 3.39
C GLY A 62 11.93 -14.03 2.11
N TYR A 63 11.62 -13.29 1.04
CA TYR A 63 11.36 -13.87 -0.28
C TYR A 63 12.61 -14.55 -0.82
N ALA A 64 13.74 -13.85 -0.76
CA ALA A 64 15.02 -14.37 -1.21
C ALA A 64 15.42 -15.63 -0.43
N MET A 65 15.42 -15.56 0.91
CA MET A 65 15.76 -16.70 1.76
C MET A 65 14.84 -17.91 1.51
N ALA A 66 13.54 -17.68 1.38
CA ALA A 66 12.59 -18.76 1.10
C ALA A 66 12.87 -19.39 -0.27
N TYR A 67 13.02 -18.57 -1.32
CA TYR A 67 13.30 -19.04 -2.67
C TYR A 67 14.62 -19.80 -2.79
N GLU A 68 15.70 -19.27 -2.21
CA GLU A 68 17.01 -19.93 -2.17
C GLU A 68 16.98 -21.24 -1.39
N SER A 69 16.14 -21.32 -0.36
CA SER A 69 15.88 -22.58 0.37
C SER A 69 15.04 -23.60 -0.42
N GLY A 70 14.51 -23.24 -1.58
CA GLY A 70 13.73 -24.10 -2.47
C GLY A 70 12.22 -23.93 -2.34
N ALA A 71 11.74 -22.92 -1.62
CA ALA A 71 10.31 -22.62 -1.56
C ALA A 71 9.84 -21.98 -2.88
N GLU A 72 8.62 -22.29 -3.28
CA GLU A 72 7.98 -21.63 -4.41
C GLU A 72 7.52 -20.22 -4.02
N LEU A 73 7.71 -19.26 -4.92
CA LEU A 73 7.09 -17.95 -4.84
C LEU A 73 5.92 -17.88 -5.83
N MET A 74 4.92 -17.07 -5.51
CA MET A 74 3.70 -16.93 -6.30
C MET A 74 3.33 -15.46 -6.42
N ASP A 75 2.76 -15.08 -7.57
CA ASP A 75 2.08 -13.78 -7.81
C ASP A 75 2.95 -12.53 -7.59
N LEU A 76 4.28 -12.62 -7.68
CA LEU A 76 5.20 -11.51 -7.42
C LEU A 76 5.04 -10.32 -8.39
N GLU A 77 4.46 -10.55 -9.57
CA GLU A 77 4.10 -9.51 -10.52
C GLU A 77 2.96 -8.60 -10.02
N PHE A 78 2.14 -9.10 -9.09
CA PHE A 78 1.00 -8.36 -8.55
C PHE A 78 1.44 -7.44 -7.40
N ASN A 79 1.71 -6.19 -7.78
CA ASN A 79 2.09 -5.11 -6.89
C ASN A 79 0.97 -4.06 -6.85
N GLN A 80 0.45 -3.75 -5.65
CA GLN A 80 -0.58 -2.75 -5.50
C GLN A 80 0.03 -1.35 -5.36
N PHE A 81 -0.47 -0.45 -6.19
CA PHE A 81 -0.18 0.97 -6.12
C PHE A 81 -1.29 1.68 -5.35
N HIS A 82 -0.93 2.42 -4.30
CA HIS A 82 -1.84 3.34 -3.67
C HIS A 82 -1.96 4.60 -4.55
N PRO A 83 -3.17 5.07 -4.87
CA PRO A 83 -3.35 6.18 -5.81
C PRO A 83 -2.89 7.52 -5.26
N THR A 84 -2.85 7.67 -3.94
CA THR A 84 -2.56 8.94 -3.27
C THR A 84 -1.30 8.86 -2.42
N GLY A 85 -0.16 8.50 -3.03
CA GLY A 85 1.15 8.76 -2.43
C GLY A 85 1.63 10.16 -2.80
N MET A 86 2.29 10.85 -1.87
CA MET A 86 2.80 12.19 -2.12
C MET A 86 3.82 12.19 -3.28
N VAL A 87 3.66 13.13 -4.20
CA VAL A 87 4.60 13.38 -5.31
C VAL A 87 5.55 14.52 -4.95
N TRP A 88 5.03 15.52 -4.24
CA TRP A 88 5.75 16.73 -3.86
C TRP A 88 5.33 17.19 -2.45
N PRO A 89 6.22 17.73 -1.62
CA PRO A 89 7.66 17.94 -1.85
C PRO A 89 8.52 16.66 -1.80
N PRO A 90 9.78 16.70 -2.27
CA PRO A 90 10.64 15.53 -2.33
C PRO A 90 10.89 14.88 -0.96
N SER A 91 10.87 15.68 0.13
CA SER A 91 11.03 15.21 1.51
C SER A 91 9.96 14.21 1.96
N VAL A 92 8.79 14.25 1.33
CA VAL A 92 7.67 13.36 1.63
C VAL A 92 7.26 12.51 0.43
N ARG A 93 8.05 12.48 -0.65
CA ARG A 93 7.73 11.68 -1.84
C ARG A 93 7.54 10.21 -1.46
N GLY A 94 6.44 9.61 -1.88
CA GLY A 94 6.05 8.25 -1.55
C GLY A 94 5.31 8.10 -0.21
N ILE A 95 5.32 9.10 0.67
CA ILE A 95 4.54 9.07 1.91
C ILE A 95 3.05 8.95 1.57
N LEU A 96 2.40 8.02 2.24
CA LEU A 96 0.99 7.70 2.03
C LEU A 96 0.09 8.85 2.50
N VAL A 97 -0.79 9.32 1.61
CA VAL A 97 -2.00 10.07 2.01
C VAL A 97 -3.12 9.05 2.19
N THR A 98 -3.69 8.97 3.39
CA THR A 98 -4.73 7.99 3.72
C THR A 98 -5.94 8.09 2.78
N GLU A 99 -6.53 6.94 2.46
CA GLU A 99 -7.81 6.85 1.74
C GLU A 99 -8.94 7.61 2.46
N GLY A 100 -8.82 7.78 3.78
CA GLY A 100 -9.72 8.62 4.55
C GLY A 100 -9.84 10.06 4.04
N VAL A 101 -8.82 10.63 3.37
CA VAL A 101 -8.95 11.97 2.77
C VAL A 101 -9.99 11.98 1.64
N ARG A 102 -10.00 10.94 0.79
CA ARG A 102 -11.01 10.76 -0.27
C ARG A 102 -12.38 10.41 0.34
N GLY A 103 -12.39 9.52 1.35
CA GLY A 103 -13.60 9.16 2.10
C GLY A 103 -14.28 10.36 2.77
N GLU A 104 -13.47 11.33 3.20
CA GLU A 104 -13.94 12.59 3.77
C GLU A 104 -14.30 13.63 2.70
N GLY A 105 -14.30 13.30 1.41
CA GLY A 105 -14.74 14.19 0.35
C GLY A 105 -13.63 15.00 -0.31
N GLY A 106 -12.36 14.64 -0.09
CA GLY A 106 -11.27 15.11 -0.93
C GLY A 106 -11.46 14.67 -2.38
N ILE A 107 -11.30 15.60 -3.31
CA ILE A 107 -11.52 15.40 -4.75
C ILE A 107 -10.20 15.41 -5.51
N LEU A 108 -10.14 14.68 -6.62
CA LEU A 108 -8.96 14.66 -7.49
C LEU A 108 -9.17 15.62 -8.66
N LYS A 109 -8.24 16.57 -8.81
CA LYS A 109 -8.20 17.56 -9.89
C LYS A 109 -6.93 17.41 -10.73
N ASN A 110 -7.06 17.69 -12.02
CA ASN A 110 -5.93 17.76 -12.94
C ASN A 110 -5.34 19.20 -12.97
N SER A 111 -4.34 19.48 -13.80
CA SER A 111 -3.72 20.82 -13.89
C SER A 111 -4.63 21.92 -14.46
N GLU A 112 -5.72 21.54 -15.12
CA GLU A 112 -6.74 22.45 -15.64
C GLU A 112 -7.81 22.79 -14.58
N GLY A 113 -7.74 22.15 -13.39
CA GLY A 113 -8.72 22.30 -12.32
C GLY A 113 -9.94 21.38 -12.46
N THR A 114 -9.96 20.51 -13.48
CA THR A 114 -11.07 19.58 -13.77
C THR A 114 -11.08 18.43 -12.78
N ARG A 115 -12.24 18.14 -12.21
CA ARG A 115 -12.49 16.96 -11.37
C ARG A 115 -12.67 15.72 -12.24
N PHE A 116 -11.55 15.15 -12.68
CA PHE A 116 -11.52 14.20 -13.79
C PHE A 116 -12.08 12.81 -13.48
N MET A 117 -12.26 12.41 -12.21
CA MET A 117 -12.61 11.02 -11.88
C MET A 117 -13.95 10.54 -12.46
N PHE A 118 -14.87 11.44 -12.81
CA PHE A 118 -16.13 11.08 -13.49
C PHE A 118 -15.92 10.51 -14.90
N ASP A 119 -14.81 10.88 -15.56
CA ASP A 119 -14.48 10.40 -16.92
C ASP A 119 -13.89 8.98 -16.90
N TYR A 120 -13.56 8.46 -15.72
CA TYR A 120 -12.84 7.18 -15.55
C TYR A 120 -13.67 6.11 -14.84
N ILE A 121 -15.00 6.27 -14.76
CA ILE A 121 -15.90 5.28 -14.14
C ILE A 121 -16.00 4.04 -15.05
N PRO A 122 -15.49 2.87 -14.64
CA PRO A 122 -15.59 1.66 -15.43
C PRO A 122 -17.05 1.19 -15.53
N GLU A 123 -17.42 0.57 -16.65
CA GLU A 123 -18.79 0.07 -16.90
C GLU A 123 -19.35 -0.74 -15.73
N LYS A 124 -18.53 -1.66 -15.19
CA LYS A 124 -18.91 -2.54 -14.08
C LYS A 124 -19.28 -1.81 -12.78
N PHE A 125 -18.87 -0.55 -12.60
CA PHE A 125 -19.11 0.24 -11.39
C PHE A 125 -20.09 1.39 -11.58
N LYS A 126 -20.62 1.61 -12.80
CA LYS A 126 -21.55 2.72 -13.09
C LYS A 126 -22.77 2.74 -12.18
N ASN A 127 -23.37 1.57 -11.94
CA ASN A 127 -24.58 1.46 -11.12
C ASN A 127 -24.34 1.77 -9.62
N GLU A 128 -23.09 1.75 -9.16
CA GLU A 128 -22.73 1.98 -7.75
C GLU A 128 -22.05 3.33 -7.52
N THR A 129 -21.70 4.04 -8.59
CA THR A 129 -20.86 5.24 -8.56
C THR A 129 -21.67 6.44 -9.06
N ALA A 130 -21.53 7.58 -8.38
CA ALA A 130 -22.20 8.81 -8.77
C ALA A 130 -21.70 9.31 -10.14
N ASP A 131 -22.64 9.69 -11.01
CA ASP A 131 -22.32 10.21 -12.35
C ASP A 131 -22.21 11.75 -12.36
N THR A 132 -22.59 12.40 -11.25
CA THR A 132 -22.61 13.86 -11.11
C THR A 132 -21.96 14.32 -9.81
N GLU A 133 -21.46 15.55 -9.80
CA GLU A 133 -20.89 16.18 -8.61
C GLU A 133 -21.94 16.36 -7.50
N GLU A 134 -23.18 16.68 -7.88
CA GLU A 134 -24.29 16.87 -6.98
C GLU A 134 -24.67 15.58 -6.25
N GLU A 135 -24.74 14.45 -6.95
CA GLU A 135 -25.01 13.16 -6.33
C GLU A 135 -23.87 12.73 -5.40
N ALA A 136 -22.63 12.90 -5.83
CA ALA A 136 -21.46 12.62 -4.99
C ALA A 136 -21.47 13.47 -3.70
N ALA A 137 -21.91 14.74 -3.78
CA ALA A 137 -22.05 15.61 -2.63
C ALA A 137 -23.17 15.16 -1.67
N ARG A 138 -24.30 14.65 -2.19
CA ARG A 138 -25.37 14.08 -1.36
C ARG A 138 -24.90 12.87 -0.57
N TRP A 139 -24.11 11.99 -1.18
CA TRP A 139 -23.53 10.84 -0.48
C TRP A 139 -22.66 11.27 0.70
N LEU A 140 -21.80 12.28 0.51
CA LEU A 140 -20.96 12.84 1.57
C LEU A 140 -21.77 13.54 2.68
N ALA A 141 -22.97 14.01 2.37
CA ALA A 141 -23.92 14.57 3.34
C ALA A 141 -24.72 13.48 4.09
N GLY A 142 -24.52 12.20 3.77
CA GLY A 142 -25.16 11.05 4.43
C GLY A 142 -26.46 10.59 3.78
N ASP A 143 -26.76 11.00 2.54
CA ASP A 143 -27.86 10.45 1.75
C ASP A 143 -27.61 8.97 1.45
N LYS A 144 -28.50 8.10 1.94
CA LYS A 144 -28.40 6.64 1.79
C LYS A 144 -28.75 6.14 0.39
N ASP A 145 -29.48 6.95 -0.37
CA ASP A 145 -29.93 6.63 -1.73
C ASP A 145 -28.97 7.18 -2.80
N ALA A 146 -27.99 8.00 -2.39
CA ALA A 146 -26.95 8.49 -3.29
C ALA A 146 -25.88 7.42 -3.55
N ARG A 147 -25.32 7.41 -4.75
CA ARG A 147 -24.17 6.56 -5.09
C ARG A 147 -22.84 7.18 -4.63
N ARG A 148 -21.84 6.33 -4.41
CA ARG A 148 -20.54 6.77 -3.88
C ARG A 148 -19.78 7.64 -4.90
N PRO A 149 -19.00 8.64 -4.46
CA PRO A 149 -18.13 9.40 -5.35
C PRO A 149 -17.12 8.52 -6.12
N PRO A 150 -16.74 8.89 -7.36
CA PRO A 150 -15.79 8.11 -8.15
C PRO A 150 -14.37 8.09 -7.55
N GLU A 151 -14.03 9.03 -6.66
CA GLU A 151 -12.79 8.98 -5.88
C GLU A 151 -12.69 7.78 -4.94
N LEU A 152 -13.80 7.10 -4.66
CA LEU A 152 -13.87 5.88 -3.85
C LEU A 152 -13.89 4.59 -4.67
N LEU A 153 -13.61 4.67 -5.97
CA LEU A 153 -13.33 3.50 -6.80
C LEU A 153 -12.09 2.74 -6.31
N THR A 154 -11.91 1.51 -6.78
CA THR A 154 -10.77 0.66 -6.40
C THR A 154 -9.44 1.33 -6.72
N ARG A 155 -8.43 1.07 -5.89
CA ARG A 155 -7.10 1.72 -5.97
C ARG A 155 -6.48 1.68 -7.36
N ASP A 156 -6.61 0.55 -8.04
CA ASP A 156 -6.10 0.34 -9.40
C ASP A 156 -6.81 1.22 -10.44
N VAL A 157 -8.11 1.48 -10.29
CA VAL A 157 -8.85 2.40 -11.18
C VAL A 157 -8.39 3.84 -10.98
N VAL A 158 -8.34 4.31 -9.72
CA VAL A 158 -7.92 5.67 -9.40
C VAL A 158 -6.46 5.90 -9.81
N ALA A 159 -5.57 4.94 -9.55
CA ALA A 159 -4.16 5.04 -9.93
C ALA A 159 -3.97 5.11 -11.46
N ARG A 160 -4.72 4.30 -12.22
CA ARG A 160 -4.70 4.38 -13.70
C ARG A 160 -5.26 5.69 -14.22
N ALA A 161 -6.32 6.23 -13.62
CA ALA A 161 -6.88 7.53 -13.99
C ALA A 161 -5.87 8.67 -13.81
N ILE A 162 -5.18 8.74 -12.67
CA ILE A 162 -4.11 9.72 -12.44
C ILE A 162 -3.01 9.57 -13.50
N ASN A 163 -2.56 8.34 -13.77
CA ASN A 163 -1.53 8.10 -14.79
C ASN A 163 -1.99 8.50 -16.20
N ALA A 164 -3.27 8.30 -16.53
CA ALA A 164 -3.84 8.72 -17.82
C ALA A 164 -3.86 10.24 -17.96
N GLU A 165 -4.24 10.99 -16.92
CA GLU A 165 -4.17 12.45 -16.91
C GLU A 165 -2.73 12.95 -17.08
N VAL A 166 -1.77 12.36 -16.37
CA VAL A 166 -0.34 12.70 -16.51
C VAL A 166 0.15 12.45 -17.94
N LYS A 167 -0.15 11.28 -18.52
CA LYS A 167 0.24 10.94 -19.90
C LYS A 167 -0.42 11.84 -20.95
N ALA A 168 -1.61 12.34 -20.67
CA ALA A 168 -2.31 13.28 -21.53
C ALA A 168 -1.84 14.75 -21.35
N GLY A 169 -0.80 15.00 -20.54
CA GLY A 169 -0.26 16.33 -20.30
C GLY A 169 -1.06 17.17 -19.30
N ARG A 170 -2.07 16.58 -18.63
CA ARG A 170 -2.94 17.24 -17.65
C ARG A 170 -2.55 16.93 -16.19
N GLY A 171 -1.38 16.33 -15.98
CA GLY A 171 -0.88 16.04 -14.63
C GLY A 171 -0.56 17.31 -13.83
N SER A 172 -0.48 17.18 -12.50
CA SER A 172 0.03 18.23 -11.61
C SER A 172 1.45 18.66 -11.99
N LYS A 173 1.89 19.81 -11.47
CA LYS A 173 3.19 20.41 -11.78
C LYS A 173 4.37 19.43 -11.68
N HIS A 174 4.36 18.53 -10.69
CA HIS A 174 5.46 17.59 -10.45
C HIS A 174 5.16 16.15 -10.88
N GLY A 175 4.09 15.93 -11.65
CA GLY A 175 3.72 14.61 -12.15
C GLY A 175 2.81 13.85 -11.19
N GLY A 176 1.50 14.08 -11.30
CA GLY A 176 0.47 13.46 -10.47
C GLY A 176 -0.88 14.11 -10.69
N ALA A 177 -1.69 14.19 -9.64
CA ALA A 177 -2.94 14.94 -9.58
C ALA A 177 -3.00 15.77 -8.28
N TYR A 178 -3.89 16.75 -8.23
CA TYR A 178 -4.16 17.52 -7.02
C TYR A 178 -5.27 16.84 -6.22
N LEU A 179 -4.96 16.40 -5.00
CA LEU A 179 -5.96 15.97 -4.01
C LEU A 179 -6.37 17.15 -3.14
N ASP A 180 -7.59 17.63 -3.36
CA ASP A 180 -8.12 18.85 -2.76
C ASP A 180 -9.25 18.53 -1.77
N ILE A 181 -8.97 18.70 -0.49
CA ILE A 181 -9.97 18.68 0.59
C ILE A 181 -10.24 20.08 1.16
N ALA A 182 -9.32 21.02 0.97
CA ALA A 182 -9.38 22.37 1.50
C ALA A 182 -10.58 23.16 0.94
N THR A 183 -10.96 22.93 -0.32
CA THR A 183 -12.15 23.57 -0.91
C THR A 183 -13.46 22.84 -0.59
N ARG A 184 -13.37 21.69 0.11
CA ARG A 184 -14.51 20.78 0.36
C ARG A 184 -14.95 20.78 1.81
N ARG A 185 -14.07 21.12 2.75
CA ARG A 185 -14.35 21.15 4.19
C ARG A 185 -13.72 22.36 4.85
N SER A 186 -14.30 22.76 5.99
CA SER A 186 -13.70 23.77 6.85
C SER A 186 -12.37 23.28 7.44
N ALA A 187 -11.47 24.21 7.76
CA ALA A 187 -10.21 23.87 8.40
C ALA A 187 -10.40 23.16 9.76
N GLU A 188 -11.46 23.50 10.50
CA GLU A 188 -11.81 22.86 11.76
C GLU A 188 -12.25 21.40 11.55
N ASP A 189 -13.11 21.15 10.56
CA ASP A 189 -13.55 19.79 10.23
C ASP A 189 -12.38 18.91 9.77
N ILE A 190 -11.48 19.44 8.95
CA ILE A 190 -10.29 18.72 8.49
C ILE A 190 -9.42 18.33 9.69
N LYS A 191 -9.14 19.26 10.60
CA LYS A 191 -8.32 18.99 11.80
C LYS A 191 -8.99 17.98 12.75
N LYS A 192 -10.33 18.04 12.86
CA LYS A 192 -11.10 17.12 13.70
C LYS A 192 -11.13 15.70 13.14
N LYS A 193 -11.34 15.56 11.83
CA LYS A 193 -11.52 14.27 11.17
C LYS A 193 -10.22 13.61 10.70
N LEU A 194 -9.21 14.43 10.36
CA LEU A 194 -7.94 13.99 9.82
C LEU A 194 -6.75 14.54 10.64
N PRO A 195 -6.75 14.40 11.99
CA PRO A 195 -5.76 15.04 12.85
C PRO A 195 -4.34 14.59 12.54
N SER A 196 -4.15 13.29 12.31
CA SER A 196 -2.83 12.72 11.99
C SER A 196 -2.30 13.21 10.64
N MET A 197 -3.16 13.29 9.61
CA MET A 197 -2.74 13.78 8.29
C MET A 197 -2.40 15.27 8.34
N TYR A 198 -3.22 16.08 9.02
CA TYR A 198 -2.93 17.49 9.20
C TYR A 198 -1.59 17.69 9.91
N HIS A 199 -1.36 16.99 11.02
CA HIS A 199 -0.10 17.09 11.75
C HIS A 199 1.09 16.62 10.91
N GLN A 200 0.98 15.46 10.28
CA GLN A 200 2.04 14.84 9.48
C GLN A 200 2.49 15.76 8.35
N PHE A 201 1.57 16.28 7.52
CA PHE A 201 1.95 17.12 6.39
C PHE A 201 2.32 18.54 6.80
N LYS A 202 1.71 19.08 7.85
CA LYS A 202 2.11 20.39 8.37
C LYS A 202 3.53 20.39 8.92
N VAL A 203 3.94 19.30 9.59
CA VAL A 203 5.26 19.19 10.23
C VAL A 203 6.33 18.70 9.25
N LEU A 204 6.04 17.65 8.46
CA LEU A 204 7.05 16.98 7.63
C LEU A 204 7.17 17.57 6.22
N ALA A 205 6.09 18.16 5.69
CA ALA A 205 6.02 18.65 4.32
C ALA A 205 5.85 20.17 4.23
N GLU A 206 5.74 20.87 5.37
CA GLU A 206 5.37 22.30 5.47
C GLU A 206 4.06 22.64 4.72
N LEU A 207 3.23 21.62 4.47
CA LEU A 207 2.04 21.69 3.64
C LEU A 207 0.78 21.81 4.51
N ASP A 208 -0.05 22.82 4.26
CA ASP A 208 -1.29 23.02 5.01
C ASP A 208 -2.49 22.47 4.23
N ILE A 209 -2.87 21.22 4.50
CA ILE A 209 -4.01 20.55 3.82
C ILE A 209 -5.36 21.26 4.04
N THR A 210 -5.43 22.27 4.92
CA THR A 210 -6.62 23.11 5.12
C THR A 210 -6.66 24.33 4.19
N LYS A 211 -5.60 24.59 3.44
CA LYS A 211 -5.44 25.77 2.59
C LYS A 211 -5.09 25.44 1.14
N GLU A 212 -4.28 24.40 0.94
CA GLU A 212 -3.74 24.04 -0.37
C GLU A 212 -3.89 22.54 -0.67
N PRO A 213 -4.04 22.15 -1.94
CA PRO A 213 -4.14 20.75 -2.34
C PRO A 213 -2.79 20.03 -2.24
N MET A 214 -2.85 18.71 -2.01
CA MET A 214 -1.67 17.83 -2.07
C MET A 214 -1.42 17.40 -3.51
N GLU A 215 -0.16 17.38 -3.95
CA GLU A 215 0.22 16.69 -5.19
C GLU A 215 0.45 15.21 -4.90
N VAL A 216 -0.38 14.36 -5.50
CA VAL A 216 -0.41 12.94 -5.23
C VAL A 216 -0.35 12.11 -6.52
N GLY A 217 0.12 10.88 -6.41
CA GLY A 217 0.20 9.96 -7.52
C GLY A 217 0.34 8.50 -7.09
N PRO A 218 0.30 7.57 -8.06
CA PRO A 218 0.48 6.14 -7.80
C PRO A 218 1.85 5.84 -7.17
N THR A 219 1.82 5.20 -6.01
CA THR A 219 3.02 4.80 -5.25
C THR A 219 2.92 3.33 -4.86
N CYS A 220 4.02 2.57 -5.00
CA CYS A 220 4.03 1.17 -4.58
C CYS A 220 3.72 1.07 -3.07
N HIS A 221 2.84 0.15 -2.70
CA HIS A 221 2.29 0.11 -1.35
C HIS A 221 2.23 -1.27 -0.73
N TYR A 222 1.92 -2.30 -1.52
CA TYR A 222 1.73 -3.64 -0.99
C TYR A 222 2.03 -4.70 -2.05
N PHE A 223 2.67 -5.79 -1.64
CA PHE A 223 2.93 -6.96 -2.47
C PHE A 223 1.83 -7.99 -2.22
N MET A 224 1.07 -8.37 -3.25
CA MET A 224 0.10 -9.46 -3.12
C MET A 224 0.75 -10.83 -3.27
N GLY A 225 1.82 -10.89 -4.06
CA GLY A 225 2.66 -12.07 -4.17
C GLY A 225 3.67 -12.18 -3.05
N GLY A 226 4.23 -13.37 -2.92
CA GLY A 226 5.14 -13.74 -1.86
C GLY A 226 5.42 -15.23 -1.86
N ILE A 227 5.68 -15.79 -0.68
CA ILE A 227 5.94 -17.22 -0.50
C ILE A 227 4.64 -17.99 -0.70
N ARG A 228 4.64 -18.98 -1.61
CA ARG A 228 3.49 -19.87 -1.79
C ARG A 228 3.30 -20.70 -0.53
N VAL A 229 2.10 -20.65 0.04
CA VAL A 229 1.73 -21.42 1.23
C VAL A 229 0.43 -22.20 1.02
N GLU A 230 0.29 -23.31 1.73
CA GLU A 230 -0.97 -24.05 1.82
C GLU A 230 -1.95 -23.31 2.75
N ALA A 231 -3.16 -23.03 2.25
CA ALA A 231 -4.11 -22.10 2.89
C ALA A 231 -4.47 -22.44 4.34
N ASP A 232 -4.62 -23.73 4.67
CA ASP A 232 -5.04 -24.17 6.00
C ASP A 232 -3.89 -24.20 7.03
N THR A 233 -2.64 -24.35 6.56
CA THR A 233 -1.49 -24.61 7.44
C THR A 233 -0.44 -23.51 7.43
N THR A 234 -0.50 -22.61 6.43
CA THR A 234 0.50 -21.60 6.10
C THR A 234 1.91 -22.14 5.84
N MET A 235 2.05 -23.46 5.66
CA MET A 235 3.30 -24.11 5.31
C MET A 235 3.63 -23.87 3.84
N SER A 236 4.89 -23.55 3.56
CA SER A 236 5.42 -23.44 2.20
C SER A 236 5.65 -24.82 1.57
N THR A 237 6.21 -24.85 0.36
CA THR A 237 6.64 -26.09 -0.30
C THR A 237 7.91 -26.70 0.31
N VAL A 238 8.56 -26.02 1.26
CA VAL A 238 9.68 -26.54 2.04
C VAL A 238 9.18 -27.00 3.41
N ASP A 239 9.40 -28.28 3.72
CA ASP A 239 8.99 -28.87 4.99
C ASP A 239 9.54 -28.09 6.19
N GLY A 240 8.64 -27.70 7.09
CA GLY A 240 8.98 -26.92 8.28
C GLY A 240 9.18 -25.43 8.05
N LEU A 241 9.07 -24.92 6.82
CA LEU A 241 9.06 -23.49 6.53
C LEU A 241 7.61 -23.01 6.35
N PHE A 242 7.22 -21.99 7.10
CA PHE A 242 5.91 -21.35 7.07
C PHE A 242 6.06 -19.87 6.74
N ALA A 243 5.01 -19.24 6.22
CA ALA A 243 4.98 -17.80 6.00
C ALA A 243 3.61 -17.21 6.30
N CYS A 244 3.58 -15.98 6.82
CA CYS A 244 2.35 -15.24 7.06
C CYS A 244 2.52 -13.73 6.84
N GLY A 245 1.39 -13.01 6.86
CA GLY A 245 1.33 -11.60 6.54
C GLY A 245 1.71 -11.30 5.09
N GLU A 246 2.17 -10.07 4.84
CA GLU A 246 2.52 -9.61 3.48
C GLU A 246 3.59 -10.46 2.79
N CYS A 247 4.39 -11.24 3.52
CA CYS A 247 5.39 -12.09 2.88
C CYS A 247 4.84 -13.43 2.34
N ALA A 248 3.56 -13.74 2.61
CA ALA A 248 2.87 -14.92 2.10
C ALA A 248 1.95 -14.57 0.92
N ALA A 249 1.81 -15.49 -0.03
CA ALA A 249 0.96 -15.34 -1.21
C ALA A 249 -0.40 -16.06 -1.08
N GLY A 250 -1.31 -15.76 -2.01
CA GLY A 250 -2.52 -16.56 -2.27
C GLY A 250 -3.83 -15.93 -1.79
N MET A 251 -3.84 -15.21 -0.66
CA MET A 251 -5.08 -14.68 -0.08
C MET A 251 -5.70 -13.53 -0.89
N HIS A 252 -4.86 -12.71 -1.52
CA HIS A 252 -5.28 -11.44 -2.12
C HIS A 252 -5.43 -11.50 -3.64
N GLY A 253 -4.98 -12.58 -4.28
CA GLY A 253 -4.89 -12.72 -5.72
C GLY A 253 -4.26 -11.47 -6.36
N ALA A 254 -4.85 -10.99 -7.46
CA ALA A 254 -4.29 -9.87 -8.21
C ALA A 254 -4.53 -8.47 -7.60
N ASN A 255 -5.37 -8.33 -6.55
CA ASN A 255 -5.67 -7.01 -5.99
C ASN A 255 -6.24 -7.09 -4.57
N ARG A 256 -5.47 -6.63 -3.58
CA ARG A 256 -5.89 -6.58 -2.18
C ARG A 256 -6.99 -5.54 -1.93
N LEU A 257 -8.03 -5.89 -1.18
CA LEU A 257 -8.97 -4.91 -0.65
C LEU A 257 -8.31 -4.02 0.43
N GLY A 258 -8.68 -2.73 0.46
CA GLY A 258 -8.22 -1.81 1.51
C GLY A 258 -8.69 -2.28 2.89
N GLY A 259 -7.78 -2.25 3.88
CA GLY A 259 -8.08 -2.69 5.26
C GLY A 259 -7.78 -4.18 5.54
N ASN A 260 -7.76 -5.05 4.54
CA ASN A 260 -7.60 -6.49 4.76
C ASN A 260 -6.20 -6.92 5.20
N SER A 261 -5.14 -6.17 4.90
CA SER A 261 -3.77 -6.58 5.29
C SER A 261 -3.54 -6.62 6.80
N LEU A 262 -4.19 -5.73 7.55
CA LEU A 262 -4.06 -5.74 9.01
C LEU A 262 -4.81 -6.92 9.62
N SER A 263 -5.93 -7.32 9.01
CA SER A 263 -6.66 -8.51 9.42
C SER A 263 -5.87 -9.78 9.08
N ASP A 264 -5.25 -9.84 7.90
CA ASP A 264 -4.32 -10.91 7.51
C ASP A 264 -3.25 -11.15 8.58
N LEU A 265 -2.50 -10.10 8.97
CA LEU A 265 -1.47 -10.17 10.01
C LEU A 265 -1.92 -10.71 11.38
N LEU A 266 -3.21 -10.62 11.70
CA LEU A 266 -3.75 -11.10 12.98
C LEU A 266 -4.36 -12.49 12.89
N VAL A 267 -4.76 -12.90 11.68
CA VAL A 267 -5.44 -14.18 11.43
C VAL A 267 -4.43 -15.27 11.09
N PHE A 268 -3.35 -14.92 10.39
CA PHE A 268 -2.30 -15.83 9.93
C PHE A 268 -0.94 -15.43 10.51
#